data_AF-A0A5J5MLA1-F1
#
_entry.id   AF-A0A5J5MLA1-F1
#
_cell.length_a   1.000
_cell.length_b   1.000
_cell.length_c   1.000
_cell.angle_alpha   90.00
_cell.angle_beta   90.00
_cell.angle_gamma   90.00
#
_symmetry.space_group_name_H-M   'P 1'
#
loop_
_entity.id
_entity.type
_entity.pdbx_description
1 polymer ?
#
loop_
_entity_poly.entity_id
_entity_poly.type
_entity_poly.pdbx_seq_one_letter_code
_entity_poly.pdbx_strand_id
1 'polypeptide(L)'
;MISWTVAPQAPLSMEFPRQEYRSRLPFPSPGDIPHQGIRPRSPALAEFETAETLLNSEVHMLLEHRKQQNESAEDEQELSEVFMKTLNYTARFSRFKNRETIASVRSLLLQKKLHKFELACLANLCPETAEESKALIPRLLVLHRLLELAQTHVH
;
A
#
# COMPACT_ATOMS: atom_id res chain seq x y z
N MET A 1 18.33 -36.95 -43.01
CA MET A 1 19.22 -37.69 -42.10
C MET A 1 20.50 -36.87 -41.97
N ILE A 2 20.60 -35.98 -40.98
CA ILE A 2 21.84 -35.32 -40.60
C ILE A 2 21.81 -35.12 -39.08
N SER A 3 22.76 -35.77 -38.42
CA SER A 3 23.01 -35.78 -36.99
C SER A 3 23.75 -34.50 -36.60
N TRP A 4 23.40 -33.86 -35.48
CA TRP A 4 24.21 -32.80 -34.87
C TRP A 4 24.65 -33.22 -33.47
N THR A 5 25.97 -33.16 -33.29
CA THR A 5 26.75 -33.47 -32.09
C THR A 5 26.60 -32.38 -31.02
N VAL A 6 26.75 -32.82 -29.77
CA VAL A 6 26.69 -32.09 -28.51
C VAL A 6 27.68 -30.91 -28.40
N ALA A 7 27.27 -29.83 -27.76
CA ALA A 7 28.12 -28.82 -27.13
C ALA A 7 27.51 -28.41 -25.76
N PRO A 8 28.32 -27.99 -24.77
CA PRO A 8 28.02 -28.17 -23.34
C PRO A 8 27.20 -27.05 -22.67
N GLN A 9 26.51 -27.44 -21.57
CA GLN A 9 25.95 -26.66 -20.43
C GLN A 9 26.62 -25.29 -20.13
N ALA A 10 26.00 -24.25 -19.54
CA ALA A 10 24.76 -23.92 -18.80
C ALA A 10 24.74 -22.36 -18.62
N PRO A 11 23.80 -21.66 -17.93
CA PRO A 11 22.63 -22.14 -17.18
C PRO A 11 21.28 -21.47 -17.53
N LEU A 12 20.27 -22.34 -17.50
CA LEU A 12 18.91 -22.19 -16.98
C LEU A 12 18.37 -20.76 -16.77
N SER A 13 17.44 -20.37 -17.66
CA SER A 13 16.36 -19.43 -17.37
C SER A 13 15.79 -19.71 -15.98
N MET A 14 15.90 -18.73 -15.08
CA MET A 14 15.04 -18.63 -13.90
C MET A 14 13.64 -18.25 -14.36
N GLU A 15 12.93 -19.22 -14.92
CA GLU A 15 11.48 -19.15 -15.07
C GLU A 15 10.88 -19.52 -13.71
N PHE A 16 10.61 -18.50 -12.90
CA PHE A 16 9.90 -18.64 -11.63
C PHE A 16 8.50 -19.23 -11.87
N PRO A 17 8.18 -20.46 -11.42
CA PRO A 17 6.87 -21.04 -11.62
C PRO A 17 5.91 -20.48 -10.56
N ARG A 18 5.00 -19.60 -10.96
CA ARG A 18 3.94 -19.00 -10.13
C ARG A 18 2.87 -20.01 -9.65
N GLN A 19 3.12 -21.32 -9.73
CA GLN A 19 2.11 -22.38 -9.52
C GLN A 19 2.42 -23.35 -8.37
N GLU A 20 3.64 -23.44 -7.84
CA GLU A 20 3.94 -24.45 -6.80
C GLU A 20 3.59 -24.03 -5.36
N TYR A 21 3.32 -22.75 -5.10
CA TYR A 21 3.01 -22.30 -3.73
C TYR A 21 1.63 -22.77 -3.24
N ARG A 22 0.71 -23.11 -4.16
CA ARG A 22 -0.67 -23.49 -3.82
C ARG A 22 -0.84 -24.97 -3.44
N SER A 23 0.18 -25.80 -3.61
CA SER A 23 0.00 -27.27 -3.64
C SER A 23 0.58 -28.02 -2.43
N ARG A 24 1.24 -27.34 -1.49
CA ARG A 24 1.95 -28.00 -0.36
C ARG A 24 1.48 -27.64 1.04
N LEU A 25 0.33 -27.00 1.20
CA LEU A 25 -0.29 -26.84 2.51
C LEU A 25 -1.66 -27.53 2.49
N PRO A 26 -1.90 -28.54 3.36
CA PRO A 26 -3.22 -29.14 3.47
C PRO A 26 -4.20 -28.03 3.89
N PHE A 27 -5.29 -27.87 3.14
CA PHE A 27 -6.37 -26.97 3.54
C PHE A 27 -6.95 -27.48 4.87
N PRO A 28 -6.97 -26.66 5.94
CA PRO A 28 -7.60 -27.08 7.19
C PRO A 28 -9.11 -27.19 6.98
N SER A 29 -9.69 -28.29 7.46
CA SER A 29 -11.14 -28.51 7.40
C SER A 29 -11.89 -27.44 8.21
N PRO A 30 -13.12 -27.06 7.82
CA PRO A 30 -13.85 -25.92 8.39
C PRO A 30 -14.17 -25.97 9.90
N GLY A 31 -13.80 -27.04 10.62
CA GLY A 31 -14.11 -27.24 12.04
C GLY A 31 -12.96 -26.94 13.02
N ASP A 32 -11.72 -26.76 12.56
CA ASP A 32 -10.54 -26.69 13.44
C ASP A 32 -9.90 -25.30 13.55
N ILE A 33 -10.65 -24.24 13.22
CA ILE A 33 -10.16 -22.87 13.40
C ILE A 33 -10.56 -22.43 14.81
N PRO A 34 -9.64 -22.36 15.79
CA PRO A 34 -9.96 -21.69 17.04
C PRO A 34 -10.38 -20.27 16.67
N HIS A 35 -11.58 -19.86 17.10
CA HIS A 35 -12.13 -18.52 16.90
C HIS A 35 -11.26 -17.48 17.63
N GLN A 36 -10.04 -17.24 17.16
CA GLN A 36 -9.30 -16.04 17.46
C GLN A 36 -9.87 -14.97 16.56
N GLY A 37 -10.76 -14.17 17.15
CA GLY A 37 -11.39 -13.03 16.51
C GLY A 37 -10.39 -12.22 15.69
N ILE A 38 -10.82 -11.84 14.50
CA ILE A 38 -10.15 -10.96 13.53
C ILE A 38 -8.97 -10.18 14.15
N ARG A 39 -7.78 -10.77 14.09
CA ARG A 39 -6.52 -10.02 14.07
C ARG A 39 -5.55 -10.71 13.14
N PRO A 40 -5.21 -10.02 12.05
CA PRO A 40 -3.83 -9.96 11.64
C PRO A 40 -3.42 -8.50 11.81
N ARG A 41 -3.05 -8.11 13.03
CA ARG A 41 -1.99 -7.10 13.12
C ARG A 41 -0.75 -7.86 12.70
N SER A 42 -0.45 -7.84 11.40
CA SER A 42 0.77 -8.43 10.87
C SER A 42 1.94 -7.84 11.66
N PRO A 43 2.92 -8.66 12.10
CA PRO A 43 4.08 -8.18 12.85
C PRO A 43 4.83 -7.07 12.09
N ALA A 44 4.71 -7.04 10.76
CA ALA A 44 5.23 -6.00 9.88
C ALA A 44 4.73 -4.57 10.19
N LEU A 45 3.60 -4.37 10.88
CA LEU A 45 3.11 -3.03 11.24
C LEU A 45 3.48 -2.59 12.66
N ALA A 46 4.12 -3.47 13.46
CA ALA A 46 4.56 -3.11 14.81
C ALA A 46 5.70 -2.07 14.77
N GLU A 47 6.61 -2.20 13.80
CA GLU A 47 7.72 -1.26 13.58
C GLU A 47 7.24 0.15 13.15
N PHE A 48 6.01 0.26 12.67
CA PHE A 48 5.42 1.52 12.17
C PHE A 48 4.32 2.07 13.09
N GLU A 49 4.28 1.67 14.36
CA GLU A 49 3.24 2.11 15.29
C GLU A 49 3.24 3.62 15.54
N THR A 50 4.42 4.24 15.58
CA THR A 50 4.58 5.69 15.73
C THR A 50 4.73 6.43 14.40
N ALA A 51 4.94 5.70 13.31
CA ALA A 51 5.22 6.30 12.00
C ALA A 51 4.05 7.17 11.50
N GLU A 52 4.40 8.25 10.82
CA GLU A 52 3.43 9.05 10.09
C GLU A 52 3.30 8.58 8.66
N THR A 53 2.10 8.67 8.12
CA THR A 53 1.81 8.33 6.73
C THR A 53 1.91 9.57 5.86
N LEU A 54 2.43 9.36 4.65
CA LEU A 54 2.46 10.38 3.60
C LEU A 54 1.49 10.03 2.48
N LEU A 55 0.82 11.04 1.96
CA LEU A 55 -0.02 10.94 0.78
C LEU A 55 0.85 10.93 -0.47
N ASN A 56 0.38 10.29 -1.56
CA ASN A 56 1.08 10.30 -2.84
C ASN A 56 1.40 11.74 -3.30
N SER A 57 0.48 12.67 -3.04
CA SER A 57 0.67 14.10 -3.31
C SER A 57 1.77 14.75 -2.47
N GLU A 58 1.87 14.42 -1.18
CA GLU A 58 2.93 14.93 -0.30
C GLU A 58 4.29 14.40 -0.73
N VAL A 59 4.36 13.10 -1.03
CA VAL A 59 5.58 12.47 -1.53
C VAL A 59 6.01 13.11 -2.85
N HIS A 60 5.08 13.33 -3.79
CA HIS A 60 5.41 13.99 -5.05
C HIS A 60 6.02 15.37 -4.82
N MET A 61 5.42 16.21 -3.96
CA MET A 61 5.95 17.53 -3.63
C MET A 61 7.36 17.47 -3.02
N LEU A 62 7.60 16.54 -2.10
CA LEU A 62 8.90 16.37 -1.46
C LEU A 62 9.97 15.93 -2.45
N LEU A 63 9.64 15.00 -3.34
CA LEU A 63 10.56 14.51 -4.37
C LEU A 63 10.84 15.58 -5.43
N GLU A 64 9.83 16.34 -5.87
CA GLU A 64 10.03 17.43 -6.83
C GLU A 64 10.95 18.51 -6.26
N HIS A 65 10.72 18.90 -5.00
CA HIS A 65 11.59 19.85 -4.31
C HIS A 65 13.02 19.32 -4.15
N ARG A 66 13.20 18.03 -3.79
CA ARG A 66 14.52 17.41 -3.67
C ARG A 66 15.25 17.31 -5.02
N LYS A 67 14.52 17.11 -6.11
CA LYS A 67 15.06 17.12 -7.48
C LYS A 67 15.52 18.52 -7.86
N GLN A 68 14.70 19.54 -7.63
CA GLN A 68 15.05 20.93 -7.94
C GLN A 68 16.27 21.42 -7.13
N GLN A 69 16.38 21.01 -5.86
CA GLN A 69 17.58 21.25 -5.05
C GLN A 69 18.83 20.58 -5.63
N ASN A 70 18.69 19.42 -6.27
CA ASN A 70 19.78 18.68 -6.89
C ASN A 70 20.29 19.38 -8.15
N GLU A 71 19.37 19.79 -9.02
CA GLU A 71 19.66 20.51 -10.28
C GLU A 71 20.30 21.89 -10.03
N SER A 72 20.06 22.47 -8.84
CA SER A 72 20.61 23.78 -8.45
C SER A 72 21.94 23.67 -7.69
N ALA A 73 22.41 22.47 -7.38
CA ALA A 73 23.65 22.25 -6.62
C ALA A 73 24.88 22.32 -7.54
N GLU A 74 26.00 22.83 -7.02
CA GLU A 74 27.27 22.90 -7.78
C GLU A 74 27.79 21.50 -8.15
N ASP A 75 27.59 20.51 -7.27
CA ASP A 75 27.89 19.10 -7.51
C ASP A 75 26.59 18.32 -7.74
N GLU A 76 26.04 18.41 -8.96
CA GLU A 76 24.85 17.66 -9.35
C GLU A 76 25.11 16.14 -9.25
N GLN A 77 24.31 15.46 -8.43
CA GLN A 77 24.37 14.00 -8.32
C GLN A 77 23.28 13.36 -9.16
N GLU A 78 23.60 12.25 -9.84
CA GLU A 78 22.57 11.45 -10.49
C GLU A 78 21.59 10.89 -9.45
N LEU A 79 20.31 11.21 -9.60
CA LEU A 79 19.25 10.67 -8.76
C LEU A 79 19.01 9.20 -9.09
N SER A 80 18.81 8.38 -8.06
CA SER A 80 18.68 6.93 -8.24
C SER A 80 17.46 6.55 -9.11
N GLU A 81 17.53 5.38 -9.75
CA GLU A 81 16.41 4.86 -10.54
C GLU A 81 15.13 4.71 -9.68
N VAL A 82 15.28 4.32 -8.41
CA VAL A 82 14.17 4.24 -7.44
C VAL A 82 13.54 5.61 -7.20
N PHE A 83 14.36 6.66 -7.08
CA PHE A 83 13.88 8.03 -6.93
C PHE A 83 13.05 8.44 -8.16
N MET A 84 13.61 8.28 -9.36
CA MET A 84 12.91 8.65 -10.61
C MET A 84 11.61 7.86 -10.80
N LYS A 85 11.62 6.55 -10.54
CA LYS A 85 10.41 5.71 -10.60
C LYS A 85 9.36 6.17 -9.59
N THR A 86 9.77 6.51 -8.37
CA THR A 86 8.84 6.95 -7.32
C THR A 86 8.29 8.34 -7.61
N LEU A 87 9.10 9.27 -8.11
CA LEU A 87 8.65 10.58 -8.55
C LEU A 87 7.61 10.46 -9.68
N ASN A 88 7.89 9.64 -10.69
CA ASN A 88 6.95 9.42 -11.80
C ASN A 88 5.64 8.75 -11.37
N TYR A 89 5.72 7.76 -10.47
CA TYR A 89 4.53 7.12 -9.90
C TYR A 89 3.69 8.13 -9.12
N THR A 90 4.32 8.86 -8.19
CA THR A 90 3.62 9.83 -7.35
C THR A 90 3.09 11.01 -8.15
N ALA A 91 3.78 11.46 -9.20
CA ALA A 91 3.27 12.46 -10.14
C ALA A 91 1.99 11.98 -10.86
N ARG A 92 1.97 10.72 -11.30
CA ARG A 92 0.84 10.12 -12.03
C ARG A 92 -0.38 9.86 -11.14
N PHE A 93 -0.16 9.44 -9.90
CA PHE A 93 -1.22 9.07 -8.95
C PHE A 93 -1.49 10.13 -7.88
N SER A 94 -0.83 11.29 -7.96
CA SER A 94 -1.15 12.44 -7.12
C SER A 94 -2.54 12.94 -7.48
N ARG A 95 -3.41 12.97 -6.48
CA ARG A 95 -4.79 13.49 -6.61
C ARG A 95 -4.87 14.98 -6.37
N PHE A 96 -3.88 15.55 -5.67
CA PHE A 96 -3.89 16.92 -5.20
C PHE A 96 -2.57 17.58 -5.56
N LYS A 97 -2.63 18.69 -6.32
CA LYS A 97 -1.42 19.45 -6.71
C LYS A 97 -1.15 20.65 -5.82
N ASN A 98 -2.17 21.16 -5.12
CA ASN A 98 -2.06 22.32 -4.27
C ASN A 98 -1.77 21.90 -2.81
N ARG A 99 -0.71 22.49 -2.23
CA ARG A 99 -0.29 22.29 -0.84
C ARG A 99 -1.40 22.59 0.16
N GLU A 100 -2.18 23.64 -0.07
CA GLU A 100 -3.29 24.03 0.81
C GLU A 100 -4.40 22.97 0.78
N THR A 101 -4.70 22.43 -0.41
CA THR A 101 -5.70 21.36 -0.56
C THR A 101 -5.25 20.10 0.16
N ILE A 102 -3.98 19.72 0.03
CA ILE A 102 -3.40 18.56 0.74
C ILE A 102 -3.55 18.74 2.26
N ALA A 103 -3.17 19.91 2.78
CA ALA A 103 -3.30 20.23 4.20
C ALA A 103 -4.76 20.19 4.67
N SER A 104 -5.69 20.72 3.87
CA SER A 104 -7.13 20.71 4.16
C SER A 104 -7.70 19.30 4.22
N VAL A 105 -7.37 18.45 3.23
CA VAL A 105 -7.78 17.04 3.18
C VAL A 105 -7.24 16.29 4.40
N ARG A 106 -5.96 16.51 4.72
CA ARG A 106 -5.33 15.88 5.89
C ARG A 106 -6.03 16.28 7.18
N SER A 107 -6.29 17.57 7.38
CA SER A 107 -6.99 18.08 8.56
C SER A 107 -8.40 17.49 8.69
N LEU A 108 -9.16 17.46 7.59
CA LEU A 108 -10.51 16.90 7.56
C LEU A 108 -10.54 15.42 7.96
N LEU A 109 -9.60 14.62 7.45
CA LEU A 109 -9.55 13.19 7.76
C LEU A 109 -8.99 12.93 9.17
N LEU A 110 -8.09 13.78 9.67
CA LEU A 110 -7.52 13.65 11.02
C LEU A 110 -8.57 13.89 12.12
N GLN A 111 -9.62 14.68 11.83
CA GLN A 111 -10.76 14.86 12.73
C GLN A 111 -11.60 13.58 12.91
N LYS A 112 -11.41 12.57 12.05
CA LYS A 112 -12.09 11.28 12.17
C LYS A 112 -11.24 10.32 13.01
N LYS A 113 -11.89 9.43 13.77
CA LYS A 113 -11.25 8.39 14.59
C LYS A 113 -10.73 7.23 13.71
N LEU A 114 -9.93 7.55 12.69
CA LEU A 114 -9.33 6.60 11.76
C LEU A 114 -7.86 6.39 12.10
N HIS A 115 -7.35 5.21 11.78
CA HIS A 115 -5.92 4.95 11.89
C HIS A 115 -5.15 5.75 10.82
N LYS A 116 -3.92 6.20 11.10
CA LYS A 116 -3.09 6.97 10.15
C LYS A 116 -2.94 6.29 8.79
N PHE A 117 -2.89 4.96 8.78
CA PHE A 117 -2.87 4.14 7.57
C PHE A 117 -4.18 4.23 6.77
N GLU A 118 -5.33 4.10 7.43
CA GLU A 118 -6.64 4.15 6.78
C GLU A 118 -6.90 5.53 6.18
N LEU A 119 -6.48 6.58 6.90
CA LEU A 119 -6.51 7.96 6.42
C LEU A 119 -5.75 8.11 5.10
N ALA A 120 -4.50 7.63 5.05
CA ALA A 120 -3.69 7.70 3.84
C ALA A 120 -4.28 6.87 2.69
N CYS A 121 -4.82 5.68 2.99
CA CYS A 121 -5.51 4.87 1.99
C CYS A 121 -6.74 5.58 1.40
N LEU A 122 -7.58 6.19 2.23
CA LEU A 122 -8.74 6.95 1.75
C LEU A 122 -8.33 8.14 0.86
N ALA A 123 -7.33 8.89 1.29
CA ALA A 123 -6.85 10.05 0.55
C ALA A 123 -6.14 9.69 -0.77
N ASN A 124 -5.48 8.53 -0.85
CA ASN A 124 -4.80 8.08 -2.06
C ASN A 124 -5.74 7.38 -3.04
N LEU A 125 -6.67 6.55 -2.54
CA LEU A 125 -7.58 5.77 -3.36
C LEU A 125 -8.77 6.60 -3.86
N CYS A 126 -9.22 7.57 -3.06
CA CYS A 126 -10.39 8.43 -3.35
C CYS A 126 -11.62 7.63 -3.79
N PRO A 127 -12.14 6.70 -2.95
CA PRO A 127 -13.35 5.96 -3.27
C PRO A 127 -14.54 6.91 -3.43
N GLU A 128 -15.44 6.60 -4.36
CA GLU A 128 -16.62 7.42 -4.66
C GLU A 128 -17.82 7.06 -3.77
N THR A 129 -17.83 5.83 -3.26
CA THR A 129 -18.93 5.30 -2.43
C THR A 129 -18.43 4.71 -1.11
N ALA A 130 -19.33 4.64 -0.12
CA ALA A 130 -19.02 4.02 1.18
C ALA A 130 -18.78 2.51 1.03
N GLU A 131 -19.50 1.86 0.12
CA GLU A 131 -19.40 0.44 -0.20
C GLU A 131 -18.03 0.11 -0.78
N GLU A 132 -17.56 0.92 -1.74
CA GLU A 132 -16.21 0.80 -2.30
C GLU A 132 -15.14 1.03 -1.22
N SER A 133 -15.30 2.05 -0.39
CA SER A 133 -14.39 2.34 0.72
C SER A 133 -14.23 1.14 1.67
N LYS A 134 -15.37 0.52 2.03
CA LYS A 134 -15.42 -0.66 2.91
C LYS A 134 -14.81 -1.90 2.23
N ALA A 135 -14.94 -2.04 0.92
CA ALA A 135 -14.35 -3.13 0.15
C ALA A 135 -12.82 -2.99 0.01
N LEU A 136 -12.33 -1.77 -0.26
CA LEU A 136 -10.91 -1.47 -0.42
C LEU A 136 -10.16 -1.43 0.91
N ILE A 137 -10.82 -1.00 1.98
CA ILE A 137 -10.25 -0.89 3.33
C ILE A 137 -11.12 -1.72 4.29
N PRO A 138 -10.92 -3.05 4.37
CA PRO A 138 -11.79 -3.96 5.12
C PRO A 138 -11.93 -3.63 6.61
N ARG A 139 -10.95 -2.92 7.19
CA ARG A 139 -11.01 -2.50 8.60
C ARG A 139 -12.10 -1.44 8.86
N LEU A 140 -12.42 -0.61 7.87
CA LEU A 140 -13.55 0.34 7.95
C LEU A 140 -14.89 -0.39 8.04
N LEU A 141 -15.02 -1.55 7.40
CA LEU A 141 -16.22 -2.40 7.49
C LEU A 141 -16.43 -2.91 8.91
N VAL A 142 -15.36 -3.36 9.58
CA VAL A 142 -15.42 -3.88 10.95
C VAL A 142 -15.83 -2.77 11.92
N LEU A 143 -15.27 -1.56 11.78
CA LEU A 143 -15.64 -0.41 12.62
C LEU A 143 -17.12 -0.02 12.45
N HIS A 144 -17.63 -0.03 11.21
CA HIS A 144 -19.04 0.26 10.93
C HIS A 144 -19.97 -0.73 11.63
N ARG A 145 -19.72 -2.04 11.47
CA ARG A 145 -20.55 -3.09 12.09
C ARG A 145 -20.55 -3.02 13.61
N LEU A 146 -19.40 -2.68 14.22
CA LEU A 146 -19.32 -2.53 15.68
C LEU A 146 -20.11 -1.32 16.19
N LEU A 147 -20.14 -0.21 15.43
CA LEU A 147 -20.96 0.96 15.77
C LEU A 147 -22.46 0.66 15.67
N GLU A 148 -22.88 -0.08 14.64
CA GLU A 148 -24.28 -0.52 14.49
C GLU A 148 -24.70 -1.42 15.65
N LEU A 149 -23.86 -2.40 16.01
CA LEU A 149 -24.12 -3.29 17.15
C LEU A 149 -24.19 -2.53 18.49
N ALA A 150 -23.32 -1.53 18.69
CA ALA A 150 -23.33 -0.71 19.90
C ALA A 150 -24.59 0.15 20.02
N GLN A 151 -25.19 0.57 18.90
CA GLN A 151 -26.44 1.35 18.90
C GLN A 151 -27.68 0.47 19.13
N THR A 152 -27.65 -0.80 18.68
CA THR A 152 -28.77 -1.74 18.90
C THR A 152 -28.92 -2.25 20.33
N HIS A 153 -27.92 -2.05 21.20
CA HIS A 153 -27.95 -2.48 22.60
C HIS A 153 -28.37 -1.39 23.61
N VAL A 154 -28.91 -0.25 23.13
CA VAL A 154 -29.37 0.87 23.98
C VAL A 154 -30.91 0.95 24.07
N HIS A 155 -31.63 -0.11 23.67
CA HIS A 155 -33.09 -0.19 23.84
C HIS A 155 -33.51 -1.38 24.71
#